data_AF-Q22336-F1
#
_entry.id   AF-Q22336-F1
#
_cell.length_a   1.000
_cell.length_b   1.000
_cell.length_c   1.000
_cell.angle_alpha   90.00
_cell.angle_beta   90.00
_cell.angle_gamma   90.00
#
_symmetry.space_group_name_H-M   'P 1'
#
loop_
_entity.id
_entity.type
_entity.pdbx_description
1 polymer ?
#
loop_
_entity_poly.entity_id
_entity_poly.type
_entity_poly.pdbx_seq_one_letter_code
_entity_poly.pdbx_strand_id
1 'polypeptide(L)'
;MKTYILLAAVTLAVFFSSTEANGIECEMCKMSVKIVVPMLGEDTESIKKAVDAECKKEFHSIPFGTQECKKFIDTKLDPIIHELENGTAPSDVCTKLGMC
;
A
#
# COMPACT_ATOMS: atom_id res chain seq x y z
N MET A 1 37.55 -11.80 -4.73
CA MET A 1 37.14 -10.55 -5.41
C MET A 1 35.76 -10.68 -6.06
N LYS A 2 35.51 -11.68 -6.93
CA LYS A 2 34.20 -11.87 -7.60
C LYS A 2 33.00 -11.97 -6.63
N THR A 3 33.13 -12.67 -5.50
CA THR A 3 32.06 -12.79 -4.49
C THR A 3 31.68 -11.47 -3.85
N TYR A 4 32.63 -10.58 -3.57
CA TYR A 4 32.34 -9.25 -3.01
C TYR A 4 31.60 -8.34 -3.99
N ILE A 5 31.94 -8.43 -5.29
CA ILE A 5 31.25 -7.68 -6.35
C ILE A 5 29.80 -8.20 -6.49
N LEU A 6 29.60 -9.51 -6.43
CA LEU A 6 28.25 -10.10 -6.47
C LEU A 6 27.43 -9.69 -5.25
N LEU A 7 28.01 -9.72 -4.04
CA LEU A 7 27.31 -9.27 -2.84
C LEU A 7 26.95 -7.78 -2.91
N ALA A 8 27.85 -6.92 -3.38
CA ALA A 8 27.57 -5.50 -3.56
C ALA A 8 26.51 -5.22 -4.64
N ALA A 9 26.50 -6.00 -5.73
CA ALA A 9 25.47 -5.88 -6.76
C ALA A 9 24.10 -6.34 -6.27
N VAL A 10 24.05 -7.43 -5.49
CA VAL A 10 22.81 -7.94 -4.88
C VAL A 10 22.28 -6.95 -3.84
N THR A 11 23.13 -6.37 -2.98
CA THR A 11 22.65 -5.37 -2.01
C THR A 11 22.07 -4.15 -2.71
N LEU A 12 22.77 -3.60 -3.71
CA LEU A 12 22.27 -2.47 -4.49
C LEU A 12 20.92 -2.80 -5.14
N ALA A 13 20.79 -3.94 -5.83
CA ALA A 13 19.53 -4.35 -6.46
C ALA A 13 18.39 -4.46 -5.43
N VAL A 14 18.64 -5.03 -4.26
CA VAL A 14 17.64 -5.15 -3.18
C VAL A 14 17.22 -3.77 -2.64
N PHE A 15 18.17 -2.86 -2.42
CA PHE A 15 17.86 -1.49 -1.96
C PHE A 15 17.00 -0.69 -2.96
N PHE A 16 17.27 -0.85 -4.26
CA PHE A 16 16.45 -0.21 -5.30
C PHE A 16 15.02 -0.78 -5.30
N SER A 17 14.86 -2.11 -5.28
CA SER A 17 13.54 -2.75 -5.28
C SER A 17 12.69 -2.39 -4.06
N SER A 18 13.28 -2.30 -2.86
CA SER A 18 12.52 -1.93 -1.65
C SER A 18 12.01 -0.50 -1.67
N THR A 19 12.78 0.42 -2.26
CA THR A 19 12.38 1.84 -2.33
C THR A 19 11.19 2.03 -3.27
N GLU A 20 11.20 1.34 -4.40
CA GLU A 20 10.08 1.39 -5.36
C GLU A 20 8.83 0.69 -4.81
N ALA A 21 9.00 -0.48 -4.16
CA ALA A 21 7.90 -1.19 -3.53
C ALA A 21 7.23 -0.35 -2.43
N ASN A 22 8.02 0.28 -1.55
CA ASN A 22 7.51 1.17 -0.52
C ASN A 22 6.81 2.40 -1.12
N GLY A 23 7.29 2.93 -2.25
CA GLY A 23 6.63 4.05 -2.92
C GLY A 23 5.21 3.72 -3.38
N ILE A 24 5.03 2.57 -4.04
CA ILE A 24 3.71 2.13 -4.51
C ILE A 24 2.80 1.77 -3.33
N GLU A 25 3.31 1.05 -2.33
CA GLU A 25 2.55 0.71 -1.12
C GLU A 25 2.11 1.97 -0.35
N CYS A 26 2.98 2.99 -0.25
CA CYS A 26 2.66 4.26 0.37
C CYS A 26 1.50 4.97 -0.34
N GLU A 27 1.53 5.03 -1.68
CA GLU A 27 0.48 5.68 -2.45
C GLU A 27 -0.83 4.88 -2.41
N MET A 28 -0.79 3.55 -2.45
CA MET A 28 -1.96 2.69 -2.24
C MET A 28 -2.57 2.88 -0.84
N CYS A 29 -1.73 3.02 0.19
CA CYS A 29 -2.20 3.29 1.55
C CYS A 29 -2.86 4.67 1.65
N LYS A 30 -2.22 5.73 1.16
CA LYS A 30 -2.79 7.09 1.20
C LYS A 30 -4.12 7.16 0.43
N MET A 31 -4.20 6.51 -0.73
CA MET A 31 -5.44 6.38 -1.49
C MET A 31 -6.51 5.66 -0.66
N SER A 32 -6.17 4.52 -0.07
CA SER A 32 -7.10 3.74 0.75
C SER A 32 -7.61 4.54 1.94
N VAL A 33 -6.74 5.25 2.67
CA VAL A 33 -7.13 6.12 3.78
C VAL A 33 -8.15 7.17 3.34
N LYS A 34 -7.93 7.83 2.19
CA LYS A 34 -8.86 8.85 1.66
C LYS A 34 -10.25 8.28 1.36
N ILE A 35 -10.32 7.02 0.93
CA ILE A 35 -11.59 6.33 0.64
C ILE A 35 -12.24 5.80 1.93
N VAL A 36 -11.46 5.25 2.85
CA VAL A 36 -11.97 4.65 4.09
C VAL A 36 -12.52 5.70 5.05
N VAL A 37 -11.86 6.85 5.22
CA VAL A 37 -12.28 7.91 6.16
C VAL A 37 -13.76 8.31 6.04
N PRO A 38 -14.31 8.64 4.85
CA PRO A 38 -15.72 8.97 4.71
C PRO A 38 -16.66 7.76 4.84
N MET A 39 -16.15 6.54 4.76
CA MET A 39 -16.91 5.29 4.83
C MET A 39 -16.76 4.58 6.19
N LEU A 40 -16.16 5.22 7.19
CA LEU A 40 -16.03 4.66 8.54
C LEU A 40 -17.42 4.35 9.11
N GLY A 41 -17.66 3.07 9.43
CA GLY A 41 -18.95 2.57 9.90
C GLY A 41 -19.79 1.87 8.82
N GLU A 42 -19.40 1.92 7.55
CA GLU A 42 -19.94 1.05 6.51
C GLU A 42 -19.40 -0.39 6.65
N ASP A 43 -20.02 -1.34 5.96
CA ASP A 43 -19.55 -2.71 5.95
C ASP A 43 -18.20 -2.83 5.22
N THR A 44 -17.33 -3.71 5.73
CA THR A 44 -15.98 -3.91 5.19
C THR A 44 -15.97 -4.29 3.70
N GLU A 45 -17.00 -4.97 3.21
CA GLU A 45 -17.09 -5.37 1.80
C GLU A 45 -17.36 -4.17 0.88
N SER A 46 -18.20 -3.23 1.31
CA SER A 46 -18.43 -1.96 0.61
C SER A 46 -17.16 -1.12 0.55
N ILE A 47 -16.43 -1.02 1.67
CA ILE A 47 -15.13 -0.34 1.73
C ILE A 47 -14.11 -1.01 0.79
N LYS A 48 -13.99 -2.34 0.84
CA LYS A 48 -13.10 -3.13 -0.04
C LYS A 48 -13.39 -2.86 -1.52
N LYS A 49 -14.67 -2.82 -1.91
CA LYS A 49 -15.07 -2.52 -3.30
C LYS A 49 -14.73 -1.09 -3.72
N ALA A 50 -14.95 -0.11 -2.84
CA ALA A 50 -14.62 1.27 -3.13
C ALA A 50 -13.11 1.47 -3.32
N VAL A 51 -12.31 0.88 -2.43
CA VAL A 51 -10.85 0.90 -2.54
C VAL A 51 -10.38 0.14 -3.78
N ASP A 52 -10.96 -1.01 -4.11
CA ASP A 52 -10.61 -1.78 -5.33
C ASP A 52 -10.88 -1.00 -6.61
N ALA A 53 -12.05 -0.34 -6.70
CA ALA A 53 -12.42 0.47 -7.84
C ALA A 53 -11.45 1.65 -8.04
N GLU A 54 -11.16 2.38 -6.96
CA GLU A 54 -10.26 3.53 -7.04
C GLU A 54 -8.81 3.09 -7.28
N CYS A 55 -8.35 2.02 -6.62
CA CYS A 55 -7.02 1.49 -6.84
C CYS A 55 -6.81 1.07 -8.29
N LYS A 56 -7.75 0.31 -8.88
CA LYS A 56 -7.66 -0.07 -10.29
C LYS A 56 -7.66 1.16 -11.20
N LYS A 57 -8.43 2.19 -10.89
CA LYS A 57 -8.46 3.44 -11.65
C LYS A 57 -7.15 4.23 -11.54
N GLU A 58 -6.55 4.36 -10.37
CA GLU A 58 -5.30 5.12 -10.20
C GLU A 58 -4.08 4.35 -10.76
N PHE A 59 -4.05 3.02 -10.57
CA PHE A 59 -2.88 2.19 -10.89
C PHE A 59 -3.02 1.37 -12.20
N HIS A 60 -4.05 1.60 -13.01
CA HIS A 60 -4.24 0.87 -14.29
C HIS A 60 -3.07 1.00 -15.27
N SER A 61 -2.36 2.13 -15.21
CA SER A 61 -1.23 2.42 -16.11
C SER A 61 0.08 1.76 -15.65
N ILE A 62 0.14 1.20 -14.44
CA ILE A 62 1.33 0.51 -13.92
C ILE A 62 1.27 -0.97 -14.29
N PRO A 63 2.35 -1.56 -14.84
CA PRO A 63 2.44 -3.01 -15.04
C PRO A 63 2.12 -3.76 -13.73
N PHE A 64 1.15 -4.69 -13.79
CA PHE A 64 0.65 -5.44 -12.63
C PHE A 64 -0.03 -4.59 -11.54
N GLY A 65 -0.25 -3.29 -11.74
CA GLY A 65 -0.85 -2.40 -10.74
C GLY A 65 -2.22 -2.88 -10.24
N THR A 66 -3.07 -3.41 -11.14
CA THR A 66 -4.37 -3.97 -10.76
C THR A 66 -4.28 -5.26 -9.94
N GLN A 67 -3.23 -6.06 -10.15
CA GLN A 67 -2.96 -7.26 -9.33
C GLN A 67 -2.42 -6.86 -7.96
N GLU A 68 -1.51 -5.88 -7.91
CA GLU A 68 -1.01 -5.34 -6.65
C GLU A 68 -2.12 -4.66 -5.85
N CYS A 69 -3.07 -3.97 -6.48
CA CYS A 69 -4.27 -3.45 -5.82
C CYS A 69 -5.05 -4.54 -5.07
N LYS A 70 -5.30 -5.67 -5.74
CA LYS A 70 -6.03 -6.78 -5.11
C LYS A 70 -5.25 -7.33 -3.91
N LYS A 71 -3.95 -7.58 -4.09
CA LYS A 71 -3.08 -8.06 -3.01
C LYS A 71 -2.99 -7.07 -1.85
N PHE A 72 -2.92 -5.77 -2.14
CA PHE A 72 -2.92 -4.70 -1.16
C PHE A 72 -4.21 -4.72 -0.34
N ILE A 73 -5.37 -4.80 -1.00
CA ILE A 73 -6.67 -4.84 -0.33
C ILE A 73 -6.79 -6.07 0.57
N ASP A 74 -6.40 -7.25 0.06
CA ASP A 74 -6.49 -8.51 0.79
C ASP A 74 -5.56 -8.56 2.01
N THR A 75 -4.47 -7.78 2.04
CA THR A 75 -3.41 -7.91 3.07
C THR A 75 -3.18 -6.66 3.93
N LYS A 76 -3.55 -5.46 3.45
CA LYS A 76 -3.21 -4.17 4.07
C LYS A 76 -4.41 -3.30 4.39
N LEU A 77 -5.57 -3.51 3.75
CA LEU A 77 -6.72 -2.64 3.96
C LEU A 77 -7.33 -2.80 5.36
N ASP A 78 -7.47 -4.02 5.86
CA ASP A 78 -8.08 -4.26 7.19
C ASP A 78 -7.29 -3.54 8.32
N PRO A 79 -5.93 -3.56 8.36
CA PRO A 79 -5.16 -2.73 9.28
C PRO A 79 -5.38 -1.21 9.12
N ILE A 80 -5.58 -0.71 7.90
CA ILE A 80 -5.87 0.72 7.66
C ILE A 80 -7.22 1.09 8.28
N ILE A 81 -8.24 0.26 8.06
CA ILE A 81 -9.57 0.44 8.66
C ILE A 81 -9.44 0.46 10.19
N HIS A 82 -8.75 -0.52 10.77
CA HIS A 82 -8.59 -0.62 12.22
C HIS A 82 -7.87 0.59 12.84
N GLU A 83 -6.82 1.10 12.20
CA GLU A 83 -6.12 2.30 12.67
C GLU A 83 -7.02 3.53 12.66
N LEU A 84 -7.83 3.70 11.61
CA LEU A 84 -8.78 4.80 11.51
C LEU A 84 -9.92 4.67 12.54
N GLU A 85 -10.45 3.46 12.77
CA GLU A 85 -11.46 3.19 13.80
C GLU A 85 -10.94 3.45 15.23
N ASN A 86 -9.65 3.21 15.47
CA ASN A 86 -8.99 3.51 16.75
C ASN A 86 -8.64 5.00 16.93
N GLY A 87 -8.97 5.85 15.95
CA GLY A 87 -8.74 7.29 16.02
C GLY A 87 -7.33 7.73 15.64
N THR A 88 -6.53 6.88 14.96
CA THR A 88 -5.28 7.33 14.34
C THR A 88 -5.59 8.39 13.28
N ALA A 89 -4.87 9.51 13.31
CA ALA A 89 -5.06 10.58 12.35
C ALA A 89 -4.82 10.07 10.91
N PRO A 90 -5.67 10.40 9.92
CA PRO A 90 -5.52 9.93 8.54
C PRO A 90 -4.13 10.17 7.93
N SER A 91 -3.47 11.26 8.31
CA SER A 91 -2.10 11.57 7.86
C SER A 91 -1.04 10.60 8.37
N ASP A 92 -1.31 9.92 9.48
CA ASP A 92 -0.31 9.16 10.24
C ASP A 92 -0.46 7.65 10.01
N VAL A 93 -1.62 7.18 9.53
CA VAL A 93 -1.93 5.76 9.34
C VAL A 93 -0.87 5.04 8.52
N CYS A 94 -0.49 5.59 7.37
CA CYS A 94 0.45 4.91 6.47
C CYS A 94 1.87 4.84 7.03
N THR A 95 2.33 5.89 7.70
CA THR A 95 3.62 5.90 8.41
C THR A 95 3.60 4.95 9.59
N LYS A 96 2.51 4.93 10.36
CA LYS A 96 2.34 4.04 11.51
C LYS A 96 2.34 2.56 11.12
N LEU A 97 1.77 2.23 9.96
CA LEU A 97 1.77 0.89 9.38
C LEU A 97 3.06 0.55 8.61
N GLY A 98 4.05 1.46 8.58
CA GLY A 98 5.33 1.26 7.92
C GLY A 98 5.25 1.18 6.40
N MET A 99 4.20 1.75 5.80
CA MET A 99 4.01 1.77 4.35
C MET A 99 4.60 3.01 3.67
N CYS A 100 5.12 4.01 4.41
CA CYS A 100 5.66 5.27 3.84
C CYS A 100 7.05 5.70 4.37
#